data_AF-A0A2W6NF57-F1
#
_entry.id   AF-A0A2W6NF57-F1
#
_cell.length_a   1.000
_cell.length_b   1.000
_cell.length_c   1.000
_cell.angle_alpha   90.00
_cell.angle_beta   90.00
_cell.angle_gamma   90.00
#
_symmetry.space_group_name_H-M   'P 1'
#
loop_
_entity.id
_entity.type
_entity.pdbx_description
1 polymer ?
#
loop_
_entity_poly.entity_id
_entity_poly.type
_entity_poly.pdbx_seq_one_letter_code
_entity_poly.pdbx_strand_id
1 'polypeptide(L)' 'MNVKTPNEKELLCTKDIMVRLKLGRNAAREVMGKLNPIQIGKRSYVPRRVLEEWIKTAKVN' A
#
# COMPACT_ATOMS: atom_id res chain seq x y z
N MET A 1 10.34 22.38 -5.78
CA MET A 1 9.31 21.32 -5.92
C MET A 1 8.70 21.10 -4.55
N ASN A 2 7.41 21.41 -4.33
CA ASN A 2 6.75 21.09 -3.06
C ASN A 2 6.46 19.58 -3.02
N VAL A 3 7.42 18.81 -2.50
CA VAL A 3 7.15 17.42 -2.13
C VAL A 3 6.22 17.48 -0.93
N LYS A 4 4.91 17.41 -1.19
CA LYS A 4 3.93 17.15 -0.12
C LYS A 4 4.31 15.81 0.48
N THR A 5 4.93 15.82 1.66
CA THR A 5 5.09 14.62 2.47
C THR A 5 3.71 13.97 2.56
N PRO A 6 3.54 12.71 2.13
CA PRO A 6 2.24 12.06 2.19
C PRO A 6 1.73 12.17 3.62
N ASN A 7 0.49 12.65 3.78
CA ASN A 7 -0.10 12.82 5.09
C ASN A 7 -0.06 11.44 5.76
N GLU A 8 0.38 11.29 7.02
CA GLU A 8 0.53 9.96 7.64
C GLU A 8 -0.78 9.14 7.61
N LYS A 9 -1.93 9.83 7.59
CA LYS A 9 -3.27 9.23 7.40
C LYS A 9 -3.49 8.56 6.03
N GLU A 10 -2.58 8.76 5.08
CA GLU A 10 -2.61 8.18 3.74
C GLU A 10 -1.68 6.98 3.59
N LEU A 11 -0.88 6.65 4.61
CA LEU A 11 -0.01 5.48 4.59
C LEU A 11 -0.76 4.24 5.08
N LEU A 12 -0.67 3.16 4.31
CA LEU A 12 -1.29 1.88 4.60
C LEU A 12 -0.22 0.86 4.99
N CYS A 13 -0.38 0.21 6.13
CA CYS A 13 0.45 -0.94 6.49
C CYS A 13 -0.14 -2.24 5.92
N THR A 14 0.57 -3.36 6.08
CA THR A 14 0.11 -4.67 5.59
C THR A 14 -1.27 -5.05 6.14
N LYS A 15 -1.58 -4.68 7.39
CA LYS A 15 -2.89 -4.95 7.99
C LYS A 15 -4.01 -4.17 7.30
N ASP A 16 -3.76 -2.93 6.88
CA ASP A 16 -4.76 -2.13 6.17
C ASP A 16 -5.04 -2.70 4.78
N ILE A 17 -4.00 -3.20 4.09
CA ILE A 17 -4.14 -3.90 2.81
C ILE A 17 -4.99 -5.16 2.98
N MET A 18 -4.74 -5.95 4.02
CA MET A 18 -5.54 -7.16 4.31
C MET A 18 -7.02 -6.84 4.42
N VAL A 19 -7.39 -5.81 5.20
CA VAL A 19 -8.78 -5.43 5.41
C VAL A 19 -9.42 -4.90 4.13
N ARG A 20 -8.72 -4.03 3.38
CA ARG A 20 -9.24 -3.40 2.17
C ARG A 20 -9.46 -4.38 1.02
N LEU A 21 -8.52 -5.29 0.83
CA LEU A 21 -8.57 -6.26 -0.26
C LEU A 21 -9.19 -7.60 0.16
N LYS A 22 -9.58 -7.75 1.44
CA LYS A 22 -10.04 -9.01 2.03
C LYS A 22 -9.07 -10.17 1.76
N LEU A 23 -7.76 -9.89 1.92
CA LEU A 23 -6.68 -10.84 1.65
C LEU A 23 -6.11 -11.42 2.93
N GLY A 24 -5.62 -12.66 2.83
CA GLY A 24 -4.77 -13.27 3.85
C GLY A 24 -3.43 -12.53 3.99
N ARG A 25 -2.73 -12.77 5.11
CA ARG A 25 -1.47 -12.07 5.46
C ARG A 25 -0.38 -12.22 4.38
N ASN A 26 -0.23 -13.41 3.81
CA ASN A 26 0.81 -13.68 2.80
C ASN A 26 0.52 -12.92 1.50
N ALA A 27 -0.71 -13.02 0.99
CA ALA A 27 -1.14 -12.27 -0.19
C ALA A 27 -1.02 -10.74 0.01
N ALA A 28 -1.37 -10.23 1.19
CA ALA A 28 -1.19 -8.82 1.51
C ALA A 28 0.30 -8.40 1.58
N ARG A 29 1.20 -9.28 2.04
CA ARG A 29 2.65 -9.05 1.99
C ARG A 29 3.19 -9.05 0.58
N GLU A 30 2.72 -9.95 -0.28
CA GLU A 30 3.10 -9.97 -1.69
C GLU A 30 2.66 -8.70 -2.40
N VAL A 31 1.41 -8.25 -2.19
CA VAL A 31 0.93 -6.97 -2.70
C VAL A 31 1.80 -5.82 -2.18
N MET A 32 2.04 -5.76 -0.88
CA MET A 32 2.93 -4.74 -0.29
C MET A 32 4.31 -4.72 -0.97
N GLY A 33 4.92 -5.88 -1.20
CA GLY A 33 6.22 -6.00 -1.86
C GLY A 33 6.22 -5.52 -3.32
N LYS A 34 5.10 -5.66 -4.03
CA LYS A 34 4.94 -5.16 -5.42
C LYS A 34 4.75 -3.64 -5.51
N LEU A 35 4.38 -2.99 -4.42
CA LEU A 35 4.03 -1.57 -4.38
C LEU A 35 5.16 -0.65 -3.92
N ASN A 36 6.42 -1.14 -3.89
CA ASN A 36 7.61 -0.40 -3.47
C ASN A 36 7.41 0.32 -2.12
N PRO A 37 7.27 -0.45 -1.02
CA PRO A 37 6.87 0.10 0.26
C PRO A 37 7.96 0.99 0.86
N ILE A 38 7.52 2.04 1.54
CA ILE A 38 8.35 2.92 2.35
C ILE A 38 8.56 2.28 3.72
N GLN A 39 9.81 2.24 4.18
CA GLN A 39 10.15 1.73 5.50
C GLN A 39 10.14 2.86 6.53
N ILE A 40 9.29 2.74 7.55
CA ILE A 40 9.24 3.69 8.68
C ILE A 40 9.43 2.87 9.97
N GLY A 41 10.62 2.99 10.55
CA GLY A 41 11.07 2.10 11.64
C GLY A 41 11.08 0.63 11.18
N LYS A 42 10.42 -0.25 11.94
CA LYS A 42 10.33 -1.69 11.65
C LYS A 42 9.13 -2.09 10.79
N ARG A 43 8.37 -1.12 10.27
CA ARG A 43 7.12 -1.37 9.52
C ARG A 43 7.23 -0.84 8.10
N SER A 44 6.59 -1.57 7.19
CA SER A 44 6.45 -1.20 5.78
C SER A 44 5.10 -0.55 5.55
N TYR A 45 5.10 0.55 4.81
CA TYR A 45 3.92 1.32 4.47
C TYR A 45 3.88 1.62 2.99
N VAL A 46 2.69 1.75 2.42
CA VAL A 46 2.50 2.24 1.05
C VAL A 46 1.51 3.38 1.05
N PRO A 47 1.69 4.42 0.23
CA PRO A 47 0.67 5.43 0.04
C PRO A 47 -0.62 4.80 -0.49
N ARG A 48 -1.75 5.18 0.07
CA ARG A 48 -3.08 4.71 -0.30
C ARG A 48 -3.35 4.85 -1.79
N ARG A 49 -2.94 5.98 -2.38
CA ARG A 49 -3.08 6.23 -3.82
C ARG A 49 -2.41 5.16 -4.67
N VAL A 50 -1.22 4.72 -4.29
CA VAL A 50 -0.45 3.70 -5.02
C VAL A 50 -1.20 2.36 -5.02
N LEU A 51 -1.78 1.98 -3.87
CA LEU A 51 -2.63 0.80 -3.78
C LEU A 51 -3.87 0.93 -4.68
N GLU A 52 -4.55 2.07 -4.65
CA GLU A 52 -5.76 2.31 -5.44
C GLU A 52 -5.48 2.31 -6.95
N GLU A 53 -4.37 2.90 -7.40
CA GLU A 53 -3.91 2.86 -8.80
C GLU A 53 -3.60 1.42 -9.23
N TRP A 54 -2.89 0.65 -8.40
CA TRP A 54 -2.61 -0.75 -8.68
C TRP A 54 -3.87 -1.60 -8.83
N ILE A 55 -4.86 -1.44 -7.94
CA ILE A 55 -6.15 -2.14 -8.02
C ILE A 55 -6.87 -1.78 -9.33
N LYS A 56 -6.85 -0.52 -9.73
CA LYS A 56 -7.48 -0.09 -10.99
C LYS A 56 -6.82 -0.78 -12.18
N THR A 57 -5.48 -0.78 -12.25
CA THR A 57 -4.74 -1.45 -13.33
C THR A 57 -5.01 -2.96 -13.35
N ALA A 58 -5.08 -3.60 -12.18
CA ALA A 58 -5.36 -5.03 -12.05
C ALA A 58 -6.79 -5.45 -12.45
N LYS A 59 -7.73 -4.51 -12.61
CA LYS A 59 -9.10 -4.78 -13.08
C LYS A 59 -9.29 -4.60 -14.58
N VAL A 60 -8.37 -3.90 -15.23
CA VAL A 60 -8.44 -3.58 -16.67
C VAL A 60 -7.70 -4.63 -17.52
N ASN A 61 -6.79 -5.39 -16.90
CA ASN A 61 -6.20 -6.63 -17.43
C ASN A 61 -6.95 -7.85 -16.92
#